data_AF-A0A843CAJ8-F1
#
_entry.id   AF-A0A843CAJ8-F1
#
_cell.length_a   1.000
_cell.length_b   1.000
_cell.length_c   1.000
_cell.angle_alpha   90.00
_cell.angle_beta   90.00
_cell.angle_gamma   90.00
#
_symmetry.space_group_name_H-M   'P 1'
#
loop_
_entity.id
_entity.type
_entity.pdbx_description
1 polymer ?
#
loop_
_entity_poly.entity_id
_entity_poly.type
_entity_poly.pdbx_seq_one_letter_code
_entity_poly.pdbx_strand_id
1 'polypeptide(L)'
;MPALKIIREFPDYEADLSVNRRNLVVIFGREKMAPVYILLTICAIILFVPIVFIVREPVLLLLLLPIFFLLRSVIPMIKGEWKNREALDVICKNGFIGMLFILVALTGIFVLIGF
;
A
#
# COMPACT_ATOMS: atom_id res chain seq x y z
N MET A 1 -4.26 2.95 6.00
CA MET A 1 -3.48 3.93 6.79
C MET A 1 -2.17 3.37 7.36
N PRO A 2 -2.12 2.24 8.11
CA PRO A 2 -0.87 1.79 8.74
C PRO A 2 0.23 1.36 7.76
N ALA A 3 -0.12 0.71 6.64
CA ALA A 3 0.87 0.32 5.62
C ALA A 3 1.59 1.52 4.98
N LEU A 4 0.86 2.61 4.68
CA LEU A 4 1.46 3.80 4.07
C LEU A 4 2.42 4.51 5.02
N LYS A 5 2.10 4.53 6.32
CA LYS A 5 3.01 5.08 7.31
C LYS A 5 4.34 4.35 7.29
N ILE A 6 4.30 3.01 7.27
CA ILE A 6 5.51 2.18 7.26
C ILE A 6 6.33 2.44 6.00
N ILE A 7 5.75 2.37 4.80
CA ILE A 7 6.54 2.48 3.57
C ILE A 7 7.18 3.86 3.37
N ARG A 8 6.59 4.91 3.94
CA ARG A 8 7.19 6.26 3.92
C ARG A 8 8.39 6.39 4.85
N GLU A 9 8.43 5.63 5.93
CA GLU A 9 9.57 5.62 6.87
C GLU A 9 10.79 4.84 6.32
N PHE A 10 10.64 4.06 5.24
CA PHE A 10 11.74 3.32 4.62
C PHE A 10 12.79 4.21 3.93
N PRO A 11 12.41 5.12 2.99
CA PRO A 11 13.38 6.00 2.34
C PRO A 11 14.00 7.01 3.31
N ASP A 12 13.23 7.41 4.33
CA ASP A 12 13.65 8.38 5.34
C ASP A 12 14.47 7.76 6.48
N TYR A 13 14.72 6.44 6.46
CA TYR A 13 15.35 5.71 7.56
C TYR A 13 16.68 6.30 8.02
N GLU A 14 17.60 6.62 7.10
CA GLU A 14 18.93 7.15 7.45
C GLU A 14 18.83 8.58 8.02
N ALA A 15 17.91 9.38 7.49
CA ALA A 15 17.67 10.74 7.98
C ALA A 15 17.03 10.71 9.37
N ASP A 16 16.00 9.89 9.56
CA ASP A 16 15.30 9.72 10.83
C ASP A 16 16.21 9.11 11.92
N LEU A 17 17.14 8.23 11.54
CA LEU A 17 18.17 7.68 12.44
C LEU A 17 19.13 8.79 12.90
N SER A 18 19.58 9.66 11.99
CA SER A 18 20.52 10.75 12.32
C SER A 18 19.98 11.76 13.32
N VAL A 19 18.65 11.96 13.36
CA VAL A 19 17.96 12.84 14.30
C VAL A 19 17.33 12.10 15.49
N ASN A 20 17.65 10.80 15.64
CA ASN A 20 17.17 9.94 16.72
C ASN A 20 15.63 9.86 16.84
N ARG A 21 14.92 9.85 15.69
CA ARG A 21 13.46 9.75 15.64
C ARG A 21 13.00 8.36 16.09
N ARG A 22 11.93 8.30 16.88
CA ARG A 22 11.37 7.03 17.41
C ARG A 22 10.27 6.46 16.52
N ASN A 23 10.60 6.19 15.26
CA ASN A 23 9.69 5.60 14.28
C ASN A 23 9.66 4.09 14.34
N LEU A 24 8.63 3.46 13.79
CA LEU A 24 8.55 2.01 13.77
C LEU A 24 9.70 1.41 12.96
N VAL A 25 10.01 1.97 11.79
CA VAL A 25 11.12 1.46 10.96
C VAL A 25 12.49 1.74 11.59
N VAL A 26 12.65 2.83 12.35
CA VAL A 26 13.90 3.13 13.08
C VAL A 26 14.09 2.18 14.27
N ILE A 27 13.03 1.95 15.06
CA ILE A 27 13.08 1.10 16.27
C ILE A 27 13.24 -0.38 15.90
N PHE A 28 12.44 -0.87 14.95
CA PHE A 28 12.40 -2.31 14.61
C PHE A 28 13.31 -2.69 13.44
N GLY A 29 13.74 -1.71 12.63
CA GLY A 29 14.54 -1.92 11.43
C GLY A 29 13.70 -2.25 10.20
N ARG A 30 14.28 -1.96 9.02
CA ARG A 30 13.67 -2.23 7.70
C ARG A 30 13.32 -3.71 7.50
N GLU A 31 14.20 -4.62 7.94
CA GLU A 31 14.03 -6.07 7.78
C GLU A 31 12.78 -6.61 8.52
N LYS A 32 12.47 -6.09 9.72
CA LYS A 32 11.28 -6.50 10.47
C LYS A 32 10.01 -5.81 10.00
N MET A 33 10.12 -4.57 9.52
CA MET A 33 8.96 -3.80 9.07
C MET A 33 8.53 -4.13 7.64
N ALA A 34 9.42 -4.71 6.82
CA ALA A 34 9.10 -5.15 5.46
C ALA A 34 7.97 -6.21 5.43
N PRO A 35 8.03 -7.33 6.18
CA PRO A 35 6.93 -8.29 6.20
C PRO A 35 5.64 -7.70 6.78
N VAL A 36 5.72 -6.75 7.73
CA VAL A 36 4.54 -6.06 8.26
C VAL A 36 3.85 -5.24 7.16
N TYR A 37 4.62 -4.49 6.36
CA TYR A 37 4.06 -3.77 5.23
C TYR A 37 3.42 -4.71 4.19
N ILE A 38 4.10 -5.81 3.87
CA ILE A 38 3.61 -6.82 2.93
C ILE A 38 2.27 -7.39 3.42
N LEU A 39 2.22 -7.83 4.67
CA LEU A 39 1.02 -8.39 5.28
C LEU A 39 -0.15 -7.40 5.23
N LEU A 40 0.07 -6.15 5.66
CA LEU A 40 -0.97 -5.13 5.66
C LEU A 40 -1.47 -4.80 4.24
N THR A 41 -0.57 -4.81 3.25
CA THR A 41 -0.94 -4.55 1.85
C THR A 41 -1.73 -5.72 1.26
N ILE A 42 -1.35 -6.96 1.56
CA ILE A 42 -2.11 -8.16 1.15
C ILE A 42 -3.49 -8.17 1.82
N CYS A 43 -3.57 -7.89 3.13
CA CYS A 43 -4.85 -7.78 3.81
C CYS A 43 -5.74 -6.71 3.16
N ALA A 44 -5.18 -5.57 2.77
CA ALA A 44 -5.94 -4.52 2.08
C ALA A 44 -6.52 -5.01 0.74
N ILE A 45 -5.77 -5.80 -0.04
CA ILE A 45 -6.26 -6.41 -1.28
C ILE A 45 -7.36 -7.43 -0.99
N ILE A 46 -7.19 -8.29 0.02
CA ILE A 46 -8.18 -9.31 0.41
C ILE A 46 -9.50 -8.66 0.85
N LEU A 47 -9.45 -7.49 1.48
CA LEU A 47 -10.66 -6.76 1.89
C LEU A 47 -11.52 -6.26 0.71
N PHE A 48 -11.05 -6.37 -0.53
CA PHE A 48 -11.90 -6.15 -1.70
C PHE A 48 -12.79 -7.35 -2.06
N VAL A 49 -12.47 -8.56 -1.57
CA VAL A 49 -13.22 -9.78 -1.86
C VAL A 49 -14.70 -9.67 -1.47
N PRO A 50 -15.07 -9.15 -0.28
CA PRO A 50 -16.48 -8.95 0.06
C PRO A 50 -17.24 -8.02 -0.91
N ILE A 51 -16.56 -7.03 -1.50
CA ILE A 51 -17.17 -6.06 -2.42
C ILE A 51 -17.64 -6.74 -3.71
N VAL A 52 -16.91 -7.77 -4.16
CA VAL A 52 -17.28 -8.58 -5.34
C VAL A 52 -18.65 -9.24 -5.18
N PHE A 53 -19.05 -9.58 -3.96
CA PHE A 53 -20.35 -10.21 -3.69
C PHE A 53 -21.50 -9.21 -3.53
N ILE A 54 -21.21 -7.92 -3.38
CA ILE A 54 -22.20 -6.86 -3.12
C ILE A 54 -22.52 -6.07 -4.40
N VAL A 55 -21.53 -5.92 -5.28
CA VAL A 55 -21.56 -4.95 -6.39
C VAL A 55 -21.66 -5.65 -7.74
N ARG A 56 -22.39 -5.05 -8.69
CA ARG A 56 -22.54 -5.59 -10.05
C ARG A 56 -21.26 -5.46 -10.88
N GLU A 57 -21.05 -6.42 -11.79
CA GLU A 57 -19.86 -6.59 -12.65
C GLU A 57 -19.25 -5.32 -13.26
N PRO A 58 -19.99 -4.38 -13.90
CA PRO A 58 -19.33 -3.24 -14.54
C PRO A 58 -18.70 -2.27 -13.53
N VAL A 59 -19.23 -2.22 -12.31
CA VAL A 59 -18.75 -1.32 -11.25
C VAL A 59 -17.53 -1.93 -10.55
N LEU A 60 -17.33 -3.26 -10.61
CA LEU A 60 -16.14 -3.92 -10.06
C LEU A 60 -14.85 -3.54 -10.79
N LEU A 61 -14.93 -3.08 -12.04
CA LEU A 61 -13.77 -2.61 -12.80
C LEU A 61 -13.04 -1.46 -12.11
N LEU A 62 -13.73 -0.65 -11.29
CA LEU A 62 -13.12 0.41 -10.49
C LEU A 62 -12.10 -0.12 -9.47
N LEU A 63 -12.25 -1.37 -9.00
CA LEU A 63 -11.32 -1.98 -8.04
C LEU A 63 -10.02 -2.47 -8.68
N LEU A 64 -10.02 -2.72 -10.00
CA LEU A 64 -8.81 -3.20 -10.69
C LEU A 64 -7.66 -2.21 -10.59
N LEU A 65 -7.98 -0.92 -10.61
CA LEU A 65 -7.00 0.15 -10.62
C LEU A 65 -6.22 0.27 -9.29
N PRO A 66 -6.85 0.37 -8.11
CA PRO A 66 -6.13 0.29 -6.84
C PRO A 66 -5.41 -1.05 -6.66
N ILE A 67 -6.02 -2.18 -7.06
CA ILE A 67 -5.37 -3.51 -6.95
C ILE A 67 -4.06 -3.53 -7.76
N PHE A 68 -4.08 -3.03 -9.00
CA PHE A 68 -2.90 -2.98 -9.86
C PHE A 68 -1.74 -2.22 -9.21
N PHE A 69 -1.99 -1.05 -8.64
CA PHE A 69 -0.96 -0.24 -7.98
C PHE A 69 -0.47 -0.87 -6.67
N LEU A 70 -1.37 -1.46 -5.87
CA LEU A 70 -0.98 -2.19 -4.67
C LEU A 70 -0.10 -3.41 -5.00
N LEU A 71 -0.40 -4.14 -6.08
CA LEU A 71 0.43 -5.24 -6.57
C LEU A 71 1.81 -4.75 -7.05
N ARG A 72 1.86 -3.66 -7.81
CA ARG A 72 3.10 -2.99 -8.23
C ARG A 72 3.94 -2.48 -7.06
N SER A 73 3.34 -2.30 -5.89
CA SER A 73 4.05 -1.97 -4.65
C SER A 73 4.53 -3.21 -3.90
N VAL A 74 3.63 -4.18 -3.67
CA VAL A 74 3.93 -5.33 -2.81
C VAL A 74 4.85 -6.35 -3.44
N ILE A 75 4.79 -6.56 -4.76
CA ILE A 75 5.61 -7.57 -5.46
C ILE A 75 7.11 -7.23 -5.35
N PRO A 76 7.58 -6.02 -5.70
CA PRO A 76 8.98 -5.63 -5.49
C PRO A 76 9.40 -5.67 -4.02
N MET A 77 8.47 -5.33 -3.10
CA MET A 77 8.74 -5.42 -1.67
C MET A 77 9.03 -6.86 -1.23
N ILE A 78 8.24 -7.84 -1.70
CA ILE A 78 8.44 -9.27 -1.43
C ILE A 78 9.78 -9.76 -2.01
N LYS A 79 10.15 -9.27 -3.19
CA LYS A 79 11.44 -9.59 -3.84
C LYS A 79 12.66 -8.98 -3.12
N GLY A 80 12.46 -8.16 -2.10
CA GLY A 80 13.55 -7.50 -1.38
C GLY A 80 14.14 -6.29 -2.11
N GLU A 81 13.46 -5.79 -3.16
CA GLU A 81 13.95 -4.67 -3.97
C GLU A 81 13.99 -3.36 -3.18
N TRP A 82 13.32 -3.29 -2.01
CA TRP A 82 13.37 -2.17 -1.08
C TRP A 82 14.77 -1.81 -0.56
N LYS A 83 15.77 -2.69 -0.76
CA LYS A 83 17.19 -2.42 -0.45
C LYS A 83 17.82 -1.45 -1.45
N ASN A 84 17.29 -1.37 -2.67
CA ASN A 84 17.69 -0.39 -3.67
C ASN A 84 16.80 0.86 -3.54
N ARG A 85 17.42 2.04 -3.42
CA ARG A 85 16.73 3.31 -3.24
C ARG A 85 15.78 3.65 -4.38
N GLU A 86 16.17 3.41 -5.63
CA GLU A 86 15.33 3.72 -6.80
C GLU A 86 14.07 2.83 -6.84
N ALA A 87 14.24 1.53 -6.56
CA ALA A 87 13.13 0.60 -6.48
C ALA A 87 12.22 0.92 -5.28
N LEU A 88 12.79 1.34 -4.16
CA LEU A 88 12.04 1.76 -2.98
C LEU A 88 11.15 2.98 -3.26
N ASP A 89 11.63 3.96 -4.02
CA ASP A 89 10.83 5.12 -4.42
C ASP A 89 9.64 4.69 -5.31
N VAL A 90 9.86 3.74 -6.21
CA VAL A 90 8.79 3.15 -7.03
C VAL A 90 7.76 2.41 -6.18
N ILE A 91 8.20 1.62 -5.19
CA ILE A 91 7.31 0.95 -4.23
C ILE A 91 6.48 2.00 -3.48
N CYS A 92 7.12 3.01 -2.91
CA CYS A 92 6.44 4.07 -2.13
C CYS A 92 5.40 4.81 -2.99
N LYS A 93 5.77 5.20 -4.21
CA LYS A 93 4.88 5.87 -5.16
C LYS A 93 3.67 5.01 -5.50
N ASN A 94 3.89 3.74 -5.86
CA ASN A 94 2.79 2.84 -6.22
C ASN A 94 1.89 2.54 -5.01
N GLY A 95 2.46 2.34 -3.82
CA GLY A 95 1.69 2.14 -2.59
C GLY A 95 0.82 3.34 -2.23
N PHE A 96 1.34 4.56 -2.40
CA PHE A 96 0.59 5.80 -2.20
C PHE A 96 -0.54 5.95 -3.22
N ILE A 97 -0.22 5.81 -4.52
CA ILE A 97 -1.20 5.91 -5.62
C ILE A 97 -2.30 4.86 -5.44
N GLY A 98 -1.92 3.61 -5.14
CA GLY A 98 -2.86 2.53 -4.87
C GLY A 98 -3.84 2.90 -3.77
N MET A 99 -3.35 3.44 -2.65
CA MET A 99 -4.19 3.91 -1.53
C MET A 99 -5.15 5.04 -1.93
N LEU A 100 -4.69 6.01 -2.72
CA LEU A 100 -5.54 7.10 -3.21
C LEU A 100 -6.68 6.55 -4.08
N PHE A 101 -6.36 5.62 -4.98
CA PHE A 101 -7.36 5.00 -5.84
C PHE A 101 -8.33 4.10 -5.09
N ILE A 102 -7.99 3.57 -3.90
CA ILE A 102 -8.99 2.89 -3.05
C ILE A 102 -10.13 3.84 -2.73
N LEU A 103 -9.81 5.07 -2.29
CA LEU A 103 -10.81 6.07 -1.93
C LEU A 103 -11.68 6.42 -3.13
N VAL A 104 -11.06 6.71 -4.28
CA VAL A 104 -11.77 7.05 -5.52
C VAL A 104 -12.66 5.89 -5.97
N ALA A 105 -12.16 4.66 -5.94
CA ALA A 105 -12.93 3.48 -6.34
C ALA A 105 -14.13 3.26 -5.42
N LEU A 106 -13.95 3.33 -4.09
CA LEU A 106 -15.04 3.14 -3.13
C LEU A 106 -16.10 4.24 -3.25
N THR A 107 -15.69 5.51 -3.40
CA THR A 107 -16.64 6.61 -3.64
C THR A 107 -17.38 6.42 -4.96
N GLY A 108 -16.70 6.04 -6.03
CA GLY A 108 -17.32 5.75 -7.33
C GLY A 108 -18.32 4.59 -7.25
N ILE A 109 -17.95 3.51 -6.56
CA ILE A 109 -18.84 2.38 -6.28
C ILE A 109 -20.10 2.83 -5.54
N PHE A 110 -19.95 3.64 -4.48
CA PHE A 110 -21.06 4.13 -3.68
C PHE A 110 -22.04 4.99 -4.51
N VAL A 111 -21.52 5.96 -5.27
CA VAL A 111 -22.31 6.83 -6.15
C VAL A 111 -23.04 6.03 -7.23
N LEU A 112 -22.39 5.03 -7.83
CA LEU A 112 -22.97 4.23 -8.91
C LEU A 112 -24.03 3.22 -8.43
N ILE A 113 -23.93 2.76 -7.18
CA ILE A 113 -24.94 1.86 -6.58
C ILE A 113 -26.18 2.65 -6.13
N GLY A 114 -26.07 3.98 -5.99
CA GLY A 114 -27.22 4.86 -5.72
C GLY A 114 -27.63 4.93 -4.25
N PHE A 115 -26.66 4.90 -3.34
CA PHE A 115 -26.85 5.29 -1.93
C PHE A 115 -26.43 6.74 -1.69
#